data_AF-A0A943W798-F1
#
_entry.id   AF-A0A943W798-F1
#
_cell.length_a   1.000
_cell.length_b   1.000
_cell.length_c   1.000
_cell.angle_alpha   90.00
_cell.angle_beta   90.00
_cell.angle_gamma   90.00
#
_symmetry.space_group_name_H-M   'P 1'
#
loop_
_entity.id
_entity.type
_entity.pdbx_description
1 polymer ?
#
loop_
_entity_poly.entity_id
_entity_poly.type
_entity_poly.pdbx_seq_one_letter_code
_entity_poly.pdbx_strand_id
1 'polypeptide(L)'
;MENLFEIAQMIIGDNLSVKEVEKLGYNRKEIEIIVSLQNLLNENGWKCNADGRSYVAERITEQLTPRKFDRKKWLPVLEYAEKVGGCLPGEKYDYPNAQGGISTAQVVELYHLPKDMVNPYLVTFGGVMHAPLFGMEIIRFHAKQTGMLLPLLCIGKGGNKGLFETVFNRHNGLIRSTEYEAYLNIYEKMAPAEYVRANQKVFEDMDTAGNLLELHRFAWENGLKEVTFILCTGNPFYDKRLLAEWMLMLKEPAFADIKINLVLAHCPLFLGSSVPEGKISEILIGYAAASIGPLMKDTISFGSDQQGERYLMPGVKEADWSVFHELISCFSNMGWPNYMEILYGTDHKVAVSYIILSDLYARRSFNAESYDFIEKDIAEYTSCLNGKYTSGNFLEYLKKTDNRHYF
;
A
#
# COMPACT_ATOMS: atom_id res chain seq x y z
N MET A 1 -5.43 6.81 -24.06
CA MET A 1 -5.57 5.86 -22.93
C MET A 1 -7.01 5.89 -22.39
N GLU A 2 -7.92 6.60 -23.06
CA GLU A 2 -9.14 7.13 -22.43
C GLU A 2 -10.47 6.51 -22.87
N ASN A 3 -10.54 5.71 -23.96
CA ASN A 3 -11.83 5.42 -24.60
C ASN A 3 -12.89 4.82 -23.67
N LEU A 4 -12.58 3.80 -22.85
CA LEU A 4 -13.62 3.17 -22.01
C LEU A 4 -14.14 4.10 -20.90
N PHE A 5 -13.29 4.92 -20.30
CA PHE A 5 -13.70 5.87 -19.26
C PHE A 5 -14.49 7.04 -19.86
N GLU A 6 -14.08 7.54 -21.02
CA GLU A 6 -14.82 8.55 -21.78
C GLU A 6 -16.17 8.02 -22.28
N ILE A 7 -16.21 6.82 -22.85
CA ILE A 7 -17.44 6.14 -23.29
C ILE A 7 -18.37 5.92 -22.08
N ALA A 8 -17.83 5.53 -20.92
CA ALA A 8 -18.60 5.42 -19.69
C ALA A 8 -19.20 6.76 -19.27
N GLN A 9 -18.44 7.86 -19.29
CA GLN A 9 -18.98 9.20 -19.03
C GLN A 9 -20.12 9.54 -20.00
N MET A 10 -19.92 9.34 -21.31
CA MET A 10 -20.94 9.65 -22.33
C MET A 10 -22.23 8.84 -22.17
N ILE A 11 -22.11 7.52 -21.96
CA ILE A 11 -23.28 6.62 -21.93
C ILE A 11 -23.97 6.63 -20.57
N ILE A 12 -23.20 6.63 -19.47
CA ILE A 12 -23.74 6.50 -18.11
C ILE A 12 -24.01 7.87 -17.49
N GLY A 13 -23.10 8.83 -17.67
CA GLY A 13 -23.23 10.18 -17.12
C GLY A 13 -24.10 11.07 -18.00
N ASP A 14 -23.71 11.22 -19.26
CA ASP A 14 -24.35 12.19 -20.18
C ASP A 14 -25.59 11.60 -20.87
N ASN A 15 -25.87 10.31 -20.68
CA ASN A 15 -27.01 9.57 -21.24
C ASN A 15 -27.08 9.60 -22.78
N LEU A 16 -25.93 9.66 -23.46
CA LEU A 16 -25.87 9.57 -24.92
C LEU A 16 -26.25 8.17 -25.39
N SER A 17 -26.95 8.10 -26.51
CA SER A 17 -27.26 6.82 -27.16
C SER A 17 -26.03 6.23 -27.84
N VAL A 18 -26.01 4.89 -27.98
CA VAL A 18 -24.96 4.16 -28.71
C VAL A 18 -24.70 4.76 -30.10
N LYS A 19 -25.75 5.15 -30.83
CA LYS A 19 -25.62 5.75 -32.17
C LYS A 19 -24.94 7.12 -32.15
N GLU A 20 -25.10 7.89 -31.08
CA GLU A 20 -24.43 9.19 -30.93
C GLU A 20 -22.94 8.99 -30.65
N VAL A 21 -22.60 8.07 -29.75
CA VAL A 21 -21.20 7.75 -29.43
C VAL A 21 -20.47 7.15 -30.64
N GLU A 22 -21.13 6.30 -31.44
CA GLU A 22 -20.58 5.79 -32.70
C GLU A 22 -20.29 6.89 -33.72
N LYS A 23 -21.18 7.90 -33.84
CA LYS A 23 -20.98 9.05 -34.74
C LYS A 23 -19.79 9.91 -34.33
N LEU A 24 -19.42 9.89 -33.05
CA LEU A 24 -18.22 10.56 -32.54
C LEU A 24 -16.93 9.77 -32.86
N GLY A 25 -17.04 8.58 -33.48
CA GLY A 25 -15.90 7.81 -33.99
C GLY A 25 -15.34 6.77 -33.02
N TYR A 26 -16.00 6.53 -31.88
CA TYR A 26 -15.59 5.50 -30.92
C TYR A 26 -15.85 4.08 -31.42
N ASN A 27 -15.02 3.13 -30.99
CA ASN A 27 -15.08 1.75 -31.47
C ASN A 27 -16.34 1.02 -30.96
N ARG A 28 -17.07 0.36 -31.87
CA ARG A 28 -18.28 -0.42 -31.54
C ARG A 28 -18.09 -1.39 -30.38
N LYS A 29 -16.97 -2.12 -30.36
CA LYS A 29 -16.67 -3.11 -29.33
C LYS A 29 -16.46 -2.47 -27.96
N GLU A 30 -15.81 -1.31 -27.91
CA GLU A 30 -15.62 -0.54 -26.68
C GLU A 30 -16.96 -0.01 -26.14
N ILE A 31 -17.83 0.45 -27.05
CA ILE A 31 -19.20 0.87 -26.71
C ILE A 31 -20.00 -0.31 -26.14
N GLU A 32 -19.93 -1.48 -26.77
CA GLU A 32 -20.62 -2.69 -26.30
C GLU A 32 -20.14 -3.14 -24.91
N ILE A 33 -18.85 -3.03 -24.62
CA ILE A 33 -18.30 -3.29 -23.28
C ILE A 33 -18.96 -2.38 -22.23
N ILE A 34 -19.08 -1.08 -22.52
CA ILE A 34 -19.69 -0.12 -21.58
C ILE A 34 -21.19 -0.32 -21.44
N VAL A 35 -21.90 -0.66 -22.51
CA VAL A 35 -23.33 -1.01 -22.43
C VAL A 35 -23.53 -2.26 -21.57
N SER A 36 -22.72 -3.30 -21.77
CA SER A 36 -22.74 -4.50 -20.93
C SER A 36 -22.42 -4.18 -19.47
N LEU A 37 -21.42 -3.34 -19.21
CA LEU A 37 -21.09 -2.86 -17.87
C LEU A 37 -22.28 -2.14 -17.22
N GLN A 38 -22.91 -1.20 -17.92
CA GLN A 38 -24.07 -0.46 -17.42
C GLN A 38 -25.23 -1.39 -17.05
N ASN A 39 -25.51 -2.41 -17.88
CA ASN A 39 -26.55 -3.39 -17.59
C ASN A 39 -26.24 -4.19 -16.31
N LEU A 40 -25.00 -4.69 -16.17
CA LEU A 40 -24.56 -5.41 -14.97
C LEU A 40 -24.59 -4.53 -13.71
N LEU A 41 -24.27 -3.23 -13.84
CA LEU A 41 -24.36 -2.26 -12.75
C LEU A 41 -25.82 -1.97 -12.37
N ASN A 42 -26.74 -1.92 -13.32
CA ASN A 42 -28.17 -1.81 -13.02
C ASN A 42 -28.69 -3.06 -12.30
N GLU A 43 -28.28 -4.26 -12.73
CA GLU A 43 -28.65 -5.53 -12.09
C GLU A 43 -28.09 -5.65 -10.66
N ASN A 44 -26.86 -5.19 -10.43
CA ASN A 44 -26.22 -5.27 -9.11
C ASN A 44 -26.62 -4.14 -8.14
N GLY A 45 -27.40 -3.15 -8.62
CA GLY A 45 -27.83 -1.99 -7.85
C GLY A 45 -26.71 -0.96 -7.62
N TRP A 46 -25.81 -0.78 -8.59
CA TRP A 46 -24.66 0.13 -8.56
C TRP A 46 -23.70 -0.12 -7.37
N LYS A 47 -23.59 -1.38 -6.93
CA LYS A 47 -22.66 -1.77 -5.86
C LYS A 47 -21.24 -1.87 -6.40
N CYS A 48 -20.30 -1.18 -5.75
CA CYS A 48 -18.87 -1.23 -6.06
C CYS A 48 -18.00 -1.84 -4.95
N ASN A 49 -18.62 -2.41 -3.91
CA ASN A 49 -17.90 -3.19 -2.89
C ASN A 49 -17.32 -4.46 -3.51
N ALA A 50 -16.54 -5.24 -2.76
CA ALA A 50 -15.86 -6.41 -3.33
C ALA A 50 -16.79 -7.42 -3.99
N ASP A 51 -17.96 -7.69 -3.39
CA ASP A 51 -18.93 -8.62 -3.97
C ASP A 51 -19.49 -8.07 -5.29
N GLY A 52 -19.78 -6.77 -5.35
CA GLY A 52 -20.21 -6.09 -6.57
C GLY A 52 -19.14 -6.11 -7.67
N ARG A 53 -17.87 -5.88 -7.30
CA ARG A 53 -16.73 -5.97 -8.23
C ARG A 53 -16.55 -7.39 -8.78
N SER A 54 -16.55 -8.39 -7.91
CA SER A 54 -16.46 -9.81 -8.30
C SER A 54 -17.62 -10.21 -9.19
N TYR A 55 -18.85 -9.83 -8.84
CA TYR A 55 -20.04 -10.11 -9.65
C TYR A 55 -19.90 -9.63 -11.09
N VAL A 56 -19.43 -8.39 -11.29
CA VAL A 56 -19.22 -7.83 -12.64
C VAL A 56 -18.05 -8.51 -13.34
N ALA A 57 -16.92 -8.70 -12.64
CA ALA A 57 -15.72 -9.31 -13.20
C ALA A 57 -15.94 -10.75 -13.71
N GLU A 58 -16.83 -11.51 -13.07
CA GLU A 58 -17.22 -12.86 -13.50
C GLU A 58 -18.08 -12.88 -14.77
N ARG A 59 -18.81 -11.79 -15.04
CA ARG A 59 -19.85 -11.73 -16.09
C ARG A 59 -19.43 -10.92 -17.31
N ILE A 60 -18.49 -10.00 -17.15
CA ILE A 60 -17.88 -9.30 -18.28
C ILE A 60 -16.84 -10.22 -18.93
N THR A 61 -17.22 -10.84 -20.05
CA THR A 61 -16.39 -11.87 -20.69
C THR A 61 -15.26 -11.30 -21.54
N GLU A 62 -15.39 -10.03 -21.92
CA GLU A 62 -14.42 -9.29 -22.70
C GLU A 62 -13.13 -9.10 -21.91
N GLN A 63 -12.03 -9.62 -22.44
CA GLN A 63 -10.73 -9.41 -21.83
C GLN A 63 -10.20 -8.02 -22.20
N LEU A 64 -10.05 -7.17 -21.18
CA LEU A 64 -9.38 -5.88 -21.34
C LEU A 64 -7.89 -6.10 -21.58
N THR A 65 -7.32 -5.32 -22.50
CA THR A 65 -5.87 -5.29 -22.72
C THR A 65 -5.20 -4.51 -21.59
N PRO A 66 -4.14 -5.03 -20.93
CA PRO A 66 -3.40 -4.28 -19.93
C PRO A 66 -2.92 -2.94 -20.45
N ARG A 67 -3.04 -1.90 -19.62
CA ARG A 67 -2.63 -0.54 -20.00
C ARG A 67 -1.12 -0.43 -20.04
N LYS A 68 -0.63 0.33 -21.02
CA LYS A 68 0.79 0.74 -21.09
C LYS A 68 0.93 2.12 -20.49
N PHE A 69 1.91 2.28 -19.61
CA PHE A 69 2.15 3.52 -18.90
C PHE A 69 3.37 4.25 -19.45
N ASP A 70 3.18 5.52 -19.82
CA ASP A 70 4.28 6.39 -20.18
C ASP A 70 4.96 6.91 -18.90
N ARG A 71 6.25 6.58 -18.76
CA ARG A 71 7.07 7.06 -17.65
C ARG A 71 7.14 8.57 -17.58
N LYS A 72 7.18 9.28 -18.71
CA LYS A 72 7.24 10.75 -18.72
C LYS A 72 5.98 11.40 -18.16
N LYS A 73 4.83 10.73 -18.31
CA LYS A 73 3.55 11.17 -17.76
C LYS A 73 3.44 10.83 -16.27
N TRP A 74 3.70 9.58 -15.91
CA TRP A 74 3.32 9.06 -14.59
C TRP A 74 4.38 9.23 -13.52
N LEU A 75 5.67 9.28 -13.86
CA LEU A 75 6.73 9.50 -12.87
C LEU A 75 6.53 10.81 -12.08
N PRO A 76 6.31 11.98 -12.71
CA PRO A 76 6.10 13.21 -11.96
C PRO A 76 4.86 13.18 -11.05
N VAL A 77 3.80 12.48 -11.49
CA VAL A 77 2.57 12.31 -10.69
C VAL A 77 2.85 11.46 -9.45
N LEU A 78 3.62 10.37 -9.59
CA LEU A 78 3.99 9.51 -8.47
C LEU A 78 4.96 10.21 -7.50
N GLU A 79 5.96 10.94 -8.00
CA GLU A 79 6.85 11.78 -7.17
C GLU A 79 6.05 12.83 -6.39
N TYR A 80 5.02 13.43 -7.01
CA TYR A 80 4.14 14.35 -6.30
C TYR A 80 3.24 13.64 -5.29
N ALA A 81 2.76 12.43 -5.59
CA ALA A 81 2.00 11.60 -4.66
C ALA A 81 2.84 11.22 -3.43
N GLU A 82 4.12 10.87 -3.61
CA GLU A 82 5.06 10.62 -2.50
C GLU A 82 5.29 11.89 -1.68
N LYS A 83 5.45 13.06 -2.31
CA LYS A 83 5.53 14.33 -1.57
C LYS A 83 4.29 14.60 -0.71
N VAL A 84 3.10 14.28 -1.23
CA VAL A 84 1.83 14.55 -0.54
C VAL A 84 1.54 13.52 0.54
N GLY A 85 1.64 12.22 0.25
CA GLY A 85 1.28 11.11 1.14
C GLY A 85 2.44 10.46 1.90
N GLY A 86 3.66 10.60 1.41
CA GLY A 86 4.88 10.14 2.07
C GLY A 86 5.40 11.13 3.12
N CYS A 87 6.29 10.64 3.97
CA CYS A 87 7.02 11.43 4.94
C CYS A 87 8.47 11.61 4.50
N LEU A 88 9.08 12.75 4.87
CA LEU A 88 10.48 13.01 4.58
C LEU A 88 11.36 12.63 5.78
N PRO A 89 12.54 12.01 5.55
CA PRO A 89 13.51 11.80 6.61
C PRO A 89 13.84 13.08 7.38
N GLY A 90 13.83 13.00 8.71
CA GLY A 90 14.03 14.14 9.61
C GLY A 90 12.74 14.80 10.08
N GLU A 91 11.59 14.50 9.47
CA GLU A 91 10.30 14.95 9.99
C GLU A 91 10.01 14.36 11.38
N LYS A 92 9.34 15.14 12.22
CA LYS A 92 8.93 14.77 13.56
C LYS A 92 7.51 15.25 13.80
N TYR A 93 6.72 14.40 14.44
CA TYR A 93 5.33 14.68 14.75
C TYR A 93 5.10 14.42 16.24
N ASP A 94 4.86 15.50 16.98
CA ASP A 94 4.52 15.41 18.39
C ASP A 94 3.03 15.14 18.56
N TYR A 95 2.68 14.22 19.46
CA TYR A 95 1.31 13.86 19.76
C TYR A 95 1.13 13.58 21.26
N PRO A 96 -0.03 13.96 21.85
CA PRO A 96 -0.42 13.49 23.16
C PRO A 96 -0.45 11.96 23.20
N ASN A 97 0.01 11.36 24.30
CA ASN A 97 -0.08 9.92 24.52
C ASN A 97 -1.06 9.57 25.64
N ALA A 98 -1.52 8.32 25.66
CA ALA A 98 -2.45 7.80 26.66
C ALA A 98 -1.91 7.84 28.10
N GLN A 99 -0.60 8.04 28.29
CA GLN A 99 0.03 8.23 29.60
C GLN A 99 -0.07 9.67 30.13
N GLY A 100 -0.69 10.59 29.37
CA GLY A 100 -0.85 12.00 29.75
C GLY A 100 0.38 12.87 29.46
N GLY A 101 1.33 12.37 28.67
CA GLY A 101 2.51 13.10 28.20
C GLY A 101 2.48 13.42 26.70
N ILE A 102 3.60 13.88 26.17
CA ILE A 102 3.83 14.06 24.73
C ILE A 102 4.83 13.01 24.26
N SER A 103 4.46 12.29 23.20
CA SER A 103 5.33 11.40 22.44
C SER A 103 5.69 12.04 21.10
N THR A 104 6.77 11.58 20.49
CA THR A 104 7.21 12.04 19.17
C THR A 104 7.36 10.86 18.22
N ALA A 105 6.63 10.89 17.11
CA ALA A 105 6.90 10.00 15.98
C ALA A 105 8.04 10.60 15.15
N GLN A 106 9.06 9.79 14.84
CA GLN A 106 10.24 10.24 14.09
C GLN A 106 10.27 9.55 12.73
N VAL A 107 10.55 10.33 11.69
CA VAL A 107 10.78 9.81 10.34
C VAL A 107 12.26 9.79 10.07
N VAL A 108 12.78 8.65 9.63
CA VAL A 108 14.21 8.45 9.36
C VAL A 108 14.41 7.82 8.00
N GLU A 109 15.62 7.98 7.47
CA GLU A 109 16.07 7.15 6.36
C GLU A 109 16.17 5.70 6.83
N LEU A 110 15.85 4.76 5.95
CA LEU A 110 15.92 3.32 6.25
C LEU A 110 17.32 2.83 6.68
N TYR A 111 18.35 3.65 6.45
CA TYR A 111 19.76 3.42 6.79
C TYR A 111 20.19 3.92 8.17
N HIS A 112 19.41 4.81 8.79
CA HIS A 112 19.83 5.63 9.93
C HIS A 112 18.80 5.61 11.05
N LEU A 113 18.65 4.46 11.71
CA LEU A 113 17.72 4.32 12.83
C LEU A 113 18.24 5.05 14.09
N PRO A 114 17.36 5.49 15.01
CA PRO A 114 17.78 5.98 16.32
C PRO A 114 18.55 4.92 17.13
N LYS A 115 19.48 5.32 18.00
CA LYS A 115 20.32 4.37 18.78
C LYS A 115 19.73 4.02 20.15
N ASP A 116 18.85 4.86 20.66
CA ASP A 116 18.28 4.84 22.01
C ASP A 116 16.85 4.27 22.03
N MET A 117 16.51 3.44 21.04
CA MET A 117 15.21 2.77 20.96
C MET A 117 15.05 1.73 22.08
N VAL A 118 13.93 1.80 22.81
CA VAL A 118 13.58 0.85 23.86
C VAL A 118 12.77 -0.29 23.24
N ASN A 119 13.23 -1.53 23.43
CA ASN A 119 12.63 -2.76 22.89
C ASN A 119 12.22 -2.61 21.40
N PRO A 120 13.18 -2.43 20.47
CA PRO A 120 12.87 -2.14 19.08
C PRO A 120 12.37 -3.39 18.34
N TYR A 121 11.31 -3.22 17.54
CA TYR A 121 10.78 -4.24 16.62
C TYR A 121 10.57 -3.61 15.23
N LEU A 122 11.05 -4.28 14.18
CA LEU A 122 10.73 -3.92 12.81
C LEU A 122 9.34 -4.42 12.45
N VAL A 123 8.43 -3.51 12.13
CA VAL A 123 7.09 -3.80 11.61
C VAL A 123 7.11 -3.60 10.10
N THR A 124 7.01 -4.68 9.34
CA THR A 124 6.91 -4.62 7.86
C THR A 124 5.46 -4.80 7.44
N PHE A 125 4.90 -3.81 6.76
CA PHE A 125 3.50 -3.82 6.31
C PHE A 125 3.34 -4.54 4.98
N GLY A 126 2.24 -5.27 4.87
CA GLY A 126 1.75 -5.93 3.67
C GLY A 126 1.10 -4.95 2.70
N GLY A 127 1.02 -5.36 1.44
CA GLY A 127 0.47 -4.64 0.30
C GLY A 127 1.43 -4.66 -0.89
N VAL A 128 2.74 -4.56 -0.66
CA VAL A 128 3.74 -4.36 -1.71
C VAL A 128 4.85 -5.43 -1.64
N MET A 129 4.97 -6.27 -2.67
CA MET A 129 5.85 -7.45 -2.63
C MET A 129 7.35 -7.16 -2.50
N HIS A 130 7.80 -5.93 -2.76
CA HIS A 130 9.19 -5.52 -2.54
C HIS A 130 9.44 -4.96 -1.13
N ALA A 131 8.41 -4.81 -0.27
CA ALA A 131 8.56 -4.37 1.12
C ALA A 131 9.58 -5.19 1.94
N PRO A 132 9.68 -6.53 1.77
CA PRO A 132 10.72 -7.32 2.43
C PRO A 132 12.15 -6.92 2.07
N LEU A 133 12.40 -6.35 0.88
CA LEU A 133 13.72 -5.86 0.49
C LEU A 133 14.10 -4.64 1.32
N PHE A 134 13.17 -3.69 1.50
CA PHE A 134 13.37 -2.53 2.39
C PHE A 134 13.58 -2.98 3.84
N GLY A 135 12.75 -3.89 4.34
CA GLY A 135 12.91 -4.41 5.70
C GLY A 135 14.24 -5.12 5.91
N MET A 136 14.73 -5.86 4.91
CA MET A 136 16.04 -6.51 4.96
C MET A 136 17.20 -5.50 4.97
N GLU A 137 17.08 -4.38 4.23
CA GLU A 137 18.04 -3.27 4.33
C GLU A 137 18.04 -2.66 5.74
N ILE A 138 16.86 -2.41 6.33
CA ILE A 138 16.72 -1.87 7.69
C ILE A 138 17.39 -2.81 8.71
N ILE A 139 17.13 -4.11 8.63
CA ILE A 139 17.74 -5.13 9.50
C ILE A 139 19.27 -5.10 9.37
N ARG A 140 19.77 -5.03 8.13
CA ARG A 140 21.21 -5.02 7.84
C ARG A 140 21.91 -3.80 8.43
N PHE A 141 21.37 -2.61 8.22
CA PHE A 141 21.96 -1.39 8.75
C PHE A 141 21.81 -1.26 10.26
N HIS A 142 20.69 -1.71 10.83
CA HIS A 142 20.55 -1.82 12.28
C HIS A 142 21.66 -2.71 12.87
N ALA A 143 21.86 -3.91 12.30
CA ALA A 143 22.89 -4.85 12.76
C ALA A 143 24.30 -4.24 12.73
N LYS A 144 24.59 -3.41 11.72
CA LYS A 144 25.87 -2.69 11.61
C LYS A 144 26.00 -1.55 12.62
N GLN A 145 24.92 -0.83 12.84
CA GLN A 145 24.89 0.31 13.75
C GLN A 145 24.98 -0.09 15.23
N THR A 146 24.27 -1.15 15.62
CA THR A 146 24.05 -1.51 17.04
C THR A 146 24.73 -2.82 17.43
N GLY A 147 25.16 -3.63 16.47
CA GLY A 147 25.67 -4.96 16.74
C GLY A 147 24.59 -5.95 17.20
N MET A 148 23.31 -5.68 16.92
CA MET A 148 22.18 -6.52 17.32
C MET A 148 21.25 -6.81 16.13
N LEU A 149 20.69 -8.02 16.09
CA LEU A 149 19.62 -8.35 15.15
C LEU A 149 18.32 -7.70 15.61
N LEU A 150 17.62 -7.06 14.67
CA LEU A 150 16.33 -6.45 14.93
C LEU A 150 15.22 -7.51 14.83
N PRO A 151 14.39 -7.75 15.85
CA PRO A 151 13.25 -8.65 15.71
C PRO A 151 12.27 -8.14 14.65
N LEU A 152 11.71 -9.07 13.87
CA LEU A 152 10.80 -8.78 12.75
C LEU A 152 9.35 -9.13 13.13
N LEU A 153 8.43 -8.24 12.82
CA LEU A 153 6.98 -8.44 12.84
C LEU A 153 6.46 -8.14 11.44
N CYS A 154 5.90 -9.14 10.76
CA CYS A 154 5.25 -8.94 9.47
C CYS A 154 3.74 -8.76 9.69
N ILE A 155 3.15 -7.76 9.05
CA ILE A 155 1.71 -7.54 9.06
C ILE A 155 1.23 -7.76 7.63
N GLY A 156 0.32 -8.71 7.40
CA GLY A 156 -0.21 -8.98 6.07
C GLY A 156 -1.70 -8.70 6.00
N LYS A 157 -2.23 -8.39 4.82
CA LYS A 157 -3.68 -8.33 4.63
C LYS A 157 -4.19 -9.70 4.21
N GLY A 158 -5.13 -10.25 4.97
CA GLY A 158 -5.98 -11.37 4.55
C GLY A 158 -6.95 -10.97 3.44
N GLY A 159 -6.44 -10.64 2.25
CA GLY A 159 -7.28 -10.43 1.08
C GLY A 159 -7.58 -8.97 0.77
N ASN A 160 -6.79 -8.43 -0.16
CA ASN A 160 -7.38 -7.56 -1.18
C ASN A 160 -8.39 -8.40 -1.99
N LYS A 161 -9.60 -8.47 -1.45
CA LYS A 161 -10.79 -9.24 -1.84
C LYS A 161 -10.81 -9.64 -3.32
N GLY A 162 -10.22 -10.80 -3.62
CA GLY A 162 -10.25 -11.49 -4.93
C GLY A 162 -9.19 -11.09 -5.97
N LEU A 163 -8.39 -10.04 -5.78
CA LEU A 163 -7.33 -9.63 -6.75
C LEU A 163 -6.03 -10.41 -6.57
N PHE A 164 -5.72 -10.76 -5.32
CA PHE A 164 -4.43 -11.33 -4.93
C PHE A 164 -4.49 -12.79 -4.47
N GLU A 165 -5.70 -13.29 -4.21
CA GLU A 165 -5.94 -14.66 -3.76
C GLU A 165 -5.47 -15.71 -4.78
N THR A 166 -5.53 -15.39 -6.08
CA THR A 166 -5.07 -16.26 -7.17
C THR A 166 -3.56 -16.15 -7.43
N VAL A 167 -2.93 -15.06 -7.01
CA VAL A 167 -1.49 -14.79 -7.20
C VAL A 167 -0.66 -15.42 -6.08
N PHE A 168 -1.15 -15.38 -4.84
CA PHE A 168 -0.43 -15.81 -3.65
C PHE A 168 -0.60 -17.31 -3.28
N ASN A 169 -0.97 -18.21 -4.22
CA ASN A 169 -1.19 -19.65 -3.95
C ASN A 169 -0.45 -20.58 -4.94
N ARG A 170 0.69 -21.22 -4.59
CA ARG A 170 1.52 -22.21 -5.34
C ARG A 170 2.43 -23.12 -4.47
N HIS A 171 2.79 -24.34 -4.97
CA HIS A 171 3.86 -25.24 -4.45
C HIS A 171 4.91 -25.79 -5.51
N ASN A 172 6.22 -25.87 -5.17
CA ASN A 172 7.53 -25.84 -5.90
C ASN A 172 8.02 -24.58 -6.73
N GLY A 173 8.47 -23.48 -6.07
CA GLY A 173 8.77 -22.09 -6.53
C GLY A 173 7.94 -20.88 -5.95
N LEU A 174 7.71 -20.68 -4.63
CA LEU A 174 6.31 -20.55 -4.08
C LEU A 174 5.83 -19.43 -3.15
N ILE A 175 4.51 -19.17 -3.19
CA ILE A 175 3.67 -18.52 -2.16
C ILE A 175 2.50 -19.46 -1.80
N ARG A 176 2.14 -19.78 -0.55
CA ARG A 176 1.18 -20.89 -0.26
C ARG A 176 -0.02 -20.58 0.66
N SER A 177 -0.24 -19.33 1.02
CA SER A 177 -1.32 -18.87 1.91
C SER A 177 -1.27 -17.33 1.96
N THR A 178 -2.01 -16.70 2.87
CA THR A 178 -2.15 -15.23 3.04
C THR A 178 -0.88 -14.43 2.66
N GLU A 179 -1.06 -13.18 2.21
CA GLU A 179 0.05 -12.26 1.82
C GLU A 179 1.24 -12.28 2.80
N TYR A 180 0.95 -12.46 4.09
CA TYR A 180 1.91 -12.70 5.15
C TYR A 180 2.93 -13.84 4.87
N GLU A 181 2.46 -15.02 4.49
CA GLU A 181 3.35 -16.17 4.22
C GLU A 181 4.22 -15.92 2.98
N ALA A 182 3.72 -15.14 2.01
CA ALA A 182 4.53 -14.67 0.89
C ALA A 182 5.75 -13.87 1.37
N TYR A 183 5.53 -12.96 2.32
CA TYR A 183 6.57 -12.07 2.82
C TYR A 183 7.60 -12.84 3.62
N LEU A 184 7.15 -13.74 4.50
CA LEU A 184 8.07 -14.59 5.26
C LEU A 184 8.91 -15.47 4.32
N ASN A 185 8.31 -16.05 3.28
CA ASN A 185 9.05 -16.82 2.29
C ASN A 185 10.08 -15.96 1.53
N ILE A 186 9.78 -14.70 1.22
CA ILE A 186 10.74 -13.76 0.61
C ILE A 186 11.89 -13.48 1.59
N TYR A 187 11.58 -13.20 2.86
CA TYR A 187 12.60 -13.00 3.89
C TYR A 187 13.50 -14.22 4.06
N GLU A 188 12.95 -15.44 4.05
CA GLU A 188 13.73 -16.68 4.14
C GLU A 188 14.68 -16.92 2.95
N LYS A 189 14.45 -16.25 1.82
CA LYS A 189 15.42 -16.27 0.72
C LYS A 189 16.65 -15.39 1.00
N MET A 190 16.57 -14.45 1.95
CA MET A 190 17.61 -13.49 2.30
C MET A 190 18.18 -13.65 3.72
N ALA A 191 17.46 -14.31 4.63
CA ALA A 191 17.78 -14.47 6.04
C ALA A 191 17.51 -15.90 6.55
N PRO A 192 18.12 -16.33 7.67
CA PRO A 192 17.86 -17.65 8.25
C PRO A 192 16.39 -17.84 8.65
N ALA A 193 15.83 -19.02 8.35
CA ALA A 193 14.45 -19.35 8.69
C ALA A 193 14.15 -19.23 10.19
N GLU A 194 15.08 -19.66 11.05
CA GLU A 194 14.91 -19.52 12.51
C GLU A 194 14.74 -18.07 12.95
N TYR A 195 15.46 -17.12 12.32
CA TYR A 195 15.34 -15.70 12.61
C TYR A 195 14.02 -15.13 12.10
N VAL A 196 13.65 -15.48 10.86
CA VAL A 196 12.41 -15.01 10.23
C VAL A 196 11.18 -15.55 10.95
N ARG A 197 11.21 -16.82 11.39
CA ARG A 197 10.07 -17.51 12.00
C ARG A 197 10.00 -17.39 13.52
N ALA A 198 11.06 -16.94 14.19
CA ALA A 198 11.07 -16.74 15.66
C ALA A 198 9.98 -15.78 16.17
N ASN A 199 9.43 -14.94 15.30
CA ASN A 199 8.42 -13.94 15.64
C ASN A 199 7.20 -14.02 14.72
N GLN A 200 6.88 -15.22 14.21
CA GLN A 200 5.68 -15.45 13.41
C GLN A 200 4.41 -15.29 14.28
N LYS A 201 4.02 -14.04 14.57
CA LYS A 201 2.69 -13.69 15.05
C LYS A 201 1.88 -13.25 13.83
N VAL A 202 0.86 -14.04 13.50
CA VAL A 202 -0.09 -13.71 12.44
C VAL A 202 -1.06 -12.70 13.03
N PHE A 203 -1.05 -11.49 12.49
CA PHE A 203 -2.08 -10.51 12.82
C PHE A 203 -3.29 -10.69 11.89
N GLU A 204 -4.48 -10.72 12.46
CA GLU A 204 -5.74 -11.08 11.78
C GLU A 204 -6.45 -9.85 11.22
N ASP A 205 -6.31 -8.69 11.87
CA ASP A 205 -6.93 -7.43 11.52
C ASP A 205 -6.12 -6.68 10.45
N MET A 206 -6.85 -6.14 9.47
CA MET A 206 -6.34 -5.83 8.14
C MET A 206 -6.37 -4.35 7.77
N ASP A 207 -6.99 -3.52 8.62
CA ASP A 207 -6.94 -2.07 8.46
C ASP A 207 -5.87 -1.44 9.37
N THR A 208 -5.58 -0.17 9.13
CA THR A 208 -4.55 0.57 9.86
C THR A 208 -4.77 0.51 11.37
N ALA A 209 -6.03 0.62 11.82
CA ALA A 209 -6.38 0.70 13.23
C ALA A 209 -6.21 -0.66 13.90
N GLY A 210 -6.70 -1.71 13.24
CA GLY A 210 -6.51 -3.09 13.61
C GLY A 210 -5.04 -3.44 13.82
N ASN A 211 -4.17 -3.04 12.88
CA ASN A 211 -2.74 -3.30 12.99
C ASN A 211 -2.12 -2.74 14.29
N LEU A 212 -2.53 -1.54 14.73
CA LEU A 212 -2.01 -0.95 15.97
C LEU A 212 -2.53 -1.68 17.21
N LEU A 213 -3.81 -2.07 17.23
CA LEU A 213 -4.40 -2.84 18.34
C LEU A 213 -3.67 -4.17 18.53
N GLU A 214 -3.32 -4.84 17.43
CA GLU A 214 -2.58 -6.09 17.46
C GLU A 214 -1.14 -5.93 17.94
N LEU A 215 -0.47 -4.86 17.53
CA LEU A 215 0.86 -4.51 18.04
C LEU A 215 0.86 -4.17 19.53
N HIS A 216 -0.17 -3.46 20.01
CA HIS A 216 -0.36 -3.19 21.43
C HIS A 216 -0.58 -4.49 22.21
N ARG A 217 -1.49 -5.35 21.73
CA ARG A 217 -1.70 -6.68 22.31
C ARG A 217 -0.42 -7.52 22.32
N PHE A 218 0.36 -7.49 21.23
CA PHE A 218 1.66 -8.16 21.16
C PHE A 218 2.59 -7.68 22.28
N ALA A 219 2.72 -6.36 22.46
CA ALA A 219 3.59 -5.80 23.49
C ALA A 219 3.11 -6.19 24.90
N TRP A 220 1.80 -6.19 25.11
CA TRP A 220 1.16 -6.58 26.36
C TRP A 220 1.42 -8.05 26.72
N GLU A 221 1.20 -8.96 25.77
CA GLU A 221 1.44 -10.40 25.95
C GLU A 221 2.91 -10.73 26.24
N ASN A 222 3.84 -9.90 25.77
CA ASN A 222 5.28 -10.02 26.06
C ASN A 222 5.71 -9.29 27.35
N GLY A 223 4.77 -8.72 28.11
CA GLY A 223 5.05 -8.03 29.37
C GLY A 223 5.82 -6.72 29.22
N LEU A 224 5.82 -6.12 28.02
CA LEU A 224 6.51 -4.86 27.75
C LEU A 224 5.75 -3.69 28.41
N LYS A 225 6.50 -2.69 28.88
CA LYS A 225 5.97 -1.40 29.39
C LYS A 225 6.28 -0.22 28.48
N GLU A 226 7.29 -0.39 27.64
CA GLU A 226 7.67 0.54 26.59
C GLU A 226 8.21 -0.25 25.40
N VAL A 227 7.85 0.16 24.19
CA VAL A 227 8.23 -0.50 22.93
C VAL A 227 8.46 0.53 21.84
N THR A 228 9.39 0.26 20.94
CA THR A 228 9.62 1.10 19.74
C THR A 228 9.28 0.27 18.51
N PHE A 229 8.23 0.66 17.79
CA PHE A 229 7.90 0.06 16.50
C PHE A 229 8.56 0.87 15.38
N ILE A 230 9.44 0.19 14.64
CA ILE A 230 10.09 0.73 13.43
C ILE A 230 9.22 0.32 12.25
N LEU A 231 8.58 1.28 11.61
CA LEU A 231 7.57 1.07 10.58
C LEU A 231 8.23 1.08 9.21
N CYS A 232 8.12 -0.04 8.49
CA CYS A 232 8.49 -0.19 7.09
C CYS A 232 7.21 -0.41 6.28
N THR A 233 6.65 0.66 5.75
CA THR A 233 5.36 0.61 5.03
C THR A 233 5.48 -0.10 3.68
N GLY A 234 6.66 -0.08 3.06
CA GLY A 234 6.89 -0.57 1.70
C GLY A 234 6.09 0.18 0.63
N ASN A 235 5.33 1.20 1.02
CA ASN A 235 4.47 2.00 0.16
C ASN A 235 4.77 3.48 0.44
N PRO A 236 5.54 4.15 -0.44
CA PRO A 236 5.98 5.54 -0.25
C PRO A 236 4.83 6.55 -0.10
N PHE A 237 3.62 6.17 -0.50
CA PHE A 237 2.46 7.07 -0.49
C PHE A 237 1.63 6.98 0.80
N TYR A 238 1.93 6.03 1.69
CA TYR A 238 1.07 5.65 2.82
C TYR A 238 1.50 6.24 4.17
N ASP A 239 2.75 6.69 4.28
CA ASP A 239 3.40 7.05 5.54
C ASP A 239 2.59 8.05 6.38
N LYS A 240 2.13 9.16 5.78
CA LYS A 240 1.37 10.19 6.51
C LYS A 240 0.04 9.68 7.01
N ARG A 241 -0.67 8.88 6.20
CA ARG A 241 -1.96 8.30 6.58
C ARG A 241 -1.78 7.38 7.79
N LEU A 242 -0.81 6.48 7.72
CA LEU A 242 -0.48 5.56 8.80
C LEU A 242 -0.16 6.30 10.10
N LEU A 243 0.78 7.25 10.06
CA LEU A 243 1.18 7.99 11.25
C LEU A 243 0.03 8.79 11.84
N ALA A 244 -0.76 9.45 11.00
CA ALA A 244 -1.90 10.23 11.44
C ALA A 244 -2.93 9.39 12.22
N GLU A 245 -3.34 8.26 11.64
CA GLU A 245 -4.30 7.34 12.25
C GLU A 245 -3.75 6.77 13.57
N TRP A 246 -2.50 6.32 13.60
CA TRP A 246 -1.89 5.74 14.79
C TRP A 246 -1.67 6.76 15.91
N MET A 247 -1.20 7.96 15.59
CA MET A 247 -0.93 8.99 16.60
C MET A 247 -2.19 9.42 17.36
N LEU A 248 -3.39 9.41 16.74
CA LEU A 248 -4.61 9.64 17.52
C LEU A 248 -5.01 8.45 18.33
N MET A 249 -4.97 7.25 17.75
CA MET A 249 -5.35 6.06 18.48
C MET A 249 -4.51 5.92 19.76
N LEU A 250 -3.22 6.25 19.70
CA LEU A 250 -2.32 6.25 20.85
C LEU A 250 -2.66 7.29 21.95
N LYS A 251 -3.62 8.20 21.71
CA LYS A 251 -4.19 9.08 22.76
C LYS A 251 -5.22 8.35 23.61
N GLU A 252 -5.83 7.29 23.07
CA GLU A 252 -6.97 6.63 23.70
C GLU A 252 -6.54 5.90 24.98
N PRO A 253 -7.34 5.95 26.06
CA PRO A 253 -7.00 5.32 27.35
C PRO A 253 -6.67 3.83 27.26
N ALA A 254 -7.15 3.13 26.23
CA ALA A 254 -6.84 1.73 25.97
C ALA A 254 -5.34 1.46 25.78
N PHE A 255 -4.54 2.46 25.40
CA PHE A 255 -3.10 2.34 25.20
C PHE A 255 -2.28 2.85 26.40
N ALA A 256 -2.91 3.18 27.53
CA ALA A 256 -2.23 3.82 28.67
C ALA A 256 -1.20 2.93 29.37
N ASP A 257 -1.34 1.61 29.28
CA ASP A 257 -0.51 0.63 29.99
C ASP A 257 0.85 0.33 29.33
N ILE A 258 1.03 0.72 28.07
CA ILE A 258 2.26 0.52 27.29
C ILE A 258 2.61 1.81 26.55
N LYS A 259 3.82 2.32 26.79
CA LYS A 259 4.34 3.44 26.00
C LYS A 259 4.81 2.94 24.63
N ILE A 260 4.09 3.32 23.58
CA ILE A 260 4.45 2.99 22.19
C ILE A 260 5.16 4.18 21.55
N ASN A 261 6.40 3.97 21.14
CA ASN A 261 7.19 4.91 20.35
C ASN A 261 7.15 4.50 18.88
N LEU A 262 7.00 5.48 17.98
CA LEU A 262 6.91 5.27 16.54
C LEU A 262 8.15 5.82 15.84
N VAL A 263 8.82 4.97 15.06
CA VAL A 263 9.89 5.36 14.14
C VAL A 263 9.48 4.91 12.74
N LEU A 264 9.21 5.82 11.82
CA LEU A 264 8.93 5.46 10.43
C LEU A 264 10.23 5.49 9.63
N ALA A 265 10.61 4.33 9.08
CA ALA A 265 11.69 4.21 8.13
C ALA A 265 11.12 4.44 6.73
N HIS A 266 11.35 5.63 6.17
CA HIS A 266 10.79 6.02 4.88
C HIS A 266 11.31 5.09 3.78
N CYS A 267 10.37 4.48 3.04
CA CYS A 267 10.64 3.60 1.91
C CYS A 267 10.53 4.45 0.63
N PRO A 268 11.64 4.76 -0.07
CA PRO A 268 11.61 5.65 -1.22
C PRO A 268 10.88 5.03 -2.42
N LEU A 269 10.35 5.87 -3.31
CA LEU A 269 9.81 5.44 -4.60
C LEU A 269 10.87 4.83 -5.53
N PHE A 270 11.01 3.50 -5.49
CA PHE A 270 11.90 2.77 -6.40
C PHE A 270 11.15 2.15 -7.57
N LEU A 271 11.51 2.54 -8.80
CA LEU A 271 10.86 2.10 -10.05
C LEU A 271 11.66 1.08 -10.86
N GLY A 272 12.71 0.51 -10.27
CA GLY A 272 13.63 -0.42 -10.92
C GLY A 272 13.44 -1.90 -10.59
N SER A 273 12.41 -2.29 -9.84
CA SER A 273 12.18 -3.69 -9.45
C SER A 273 11.41 -4.48 -10.51
N SER A 274 11.65 -5.78 -10.54
CA SER A 274 11.11 -6.71 -11.53
C SER A 274 9.62 -7.01 -11.28
N VAL A 275 9.16 -6.92 -10.02
CA VAL A 275 7.73 -7.02 -9.67
C VAL A 275 6.90 -5.79 -10.11
N PRO A 276 5.58 -5.91 -10.31
CA PRO A 276 4.75 -4.82 -10.84
C PRO A 276 4.79 -3.54 -9.99
N GLU A 277 4.83 -3.64 -8.67
CA GLU A 277 4.89 -2.48 -7.77
C GLU A 277 6.23 -1.78 -7.82
N GLY A 278 7.27 -2.49 -8.25
CA GLY A 278 8.62 -1.98 -8.37
C GLY A 278 8.84 -1.16 -9.64
N LYS A 279 7.83 -0.91 -10.47
CA LYS A 279 7.89 -0.11 -11.70
C LYS A 279 6.54 0.58 -11.95
N ILE A 280 6.51 1.52 -12.88
CA ILE A 280 5.25 2.20 -13.24
C ILE A 280 4.30 1.17 -13.88
N SER A 281 3.29 0.79 -13.11
CA SER A 281 2.31 -0.24 -13.44
C SER A 281 0.94 0.14 -12.91
N GLU A 282 -0.06 -0.62 -13.34
CA GLU A 282 -1.43 -0.53 -12.84
C GLU A 282 -1.49 -0.75 -11.32
N ILE A 283 -0.67 -1.67 -10.76
CA ILE A 283 -0.60 -1.84 -9.30
C ILE A 283 -0.08 -0.57 -8.63
N LEU A 284 1.10 -0.09 -9.06
CA LEU A 284 1.79 0.99 -8.35
C LEU A 284 0.93 2.27 -8.33
N ILE A 285 0.35 2.59 -9.49
CA ILE A 285 -0.56 3.73 -9.65
C ILE A 285 -1.82 3.52 -8.80
N GLY A 286 -2.35 2.30 -8.74
CA GLY A 286 -3.46 1.96 -7.83
C GLY A 286 -3.11 2.14 -6.35
N TYR A 287 -1.91 1.76 -5.91
CA TYR A 287 -1.45 2.00 -4.53
C TYR A 287 -1.31 3.47 -4.21
N ALA A 288 -0.78 4.26 -5.15
CA ALA A 288 -0.74 5.71 -5.00
C ALA A 288 -2.16 6.26 -4.81
N ALA A 289 -3.10 5.94 -5.72
CA ALA A 289 -4.49 6.39 -5.65
C ALA A 289 -5.17 6.00 -4.33
N ALA A 290 -5.02 4.74 -3.89
CA ALA A 290 -5.62 4.23 -2.66
C ALA A 290 -5.01 4.83 -1.38
N SER A 291 -3.79 5.33 -1.44
CA SER A 291 -3.10 5.95 -0.30
C SER A 291 -3.43 7.44 -0.20
N ILE A 292 -3.45 8.15 -1.33
CA ILE A 292 -3.69 9.61 -1.36
C ILE A 292 -5.17 9.99 -1.29
N GLY A 293 -6.08 9.19 -1.87
CA GLY A 293 -7.52 9.51 -1.90
C GLY A 293 -8.13 9.71 -0.50
N PRO A 294 -7.88 8.80 0.47
CA PRO A 294 -8.35 8.95 1.85
C PRO A 294 -7.86 10.23 2.53
N LEU A 295 -6.58 10.61 2.33
CA LEU A 295 -6.01 11.80 2.95
C LEU A 295 -6.88 13.03 2.69
N MET A 296 -7.38 13.21 1.47
CA MET A 296 -8.25 14.33 1.15
C MET A 296 -9.59 14.28 1.89
N LYS A 297 -10.25 13.12 1.91
CA LYS A 297 -11.54 12.92 2.62
C LYS A 297 -11.43 13.34 4.08
N ASP A 298 -10.30 13.06 4.71
CA ASP A 298 -10.06 13.38 6.12
C ASP A 298 -9.67 14.85 6.36
N THR A 299 -9.31 15.59 5.31
CA THR A 299 -9.05 17.04 5.39
C THR A 299 -10.27 17.94 5.15
N ILE A 300 -11.34 17.42 4.55
CA ILE A 300 -12.55 18.19 4.24
C ILE A 300 -13.51 18.14 5.44
N SER A 301 -13.86 19.31 5.99
CA SER A 301 -14.85 19.42 7.06
C SER A 301 -16.24 19.06 6.53
N PHE A 302 -16.83 17.96 7.02
CA PHE A 302 -18.24 17.65 6.79
C PHE A 302 -19.14 18.52 7.68
N GLY A 303 -20.39 18.72 7.25
CA GLY A 303 -21.41 19.50 7.95
C GLY A 303 -21.47 19.21 9.47
N SER A 304 -21.89 20.25 10.19
CA SER A 304 -21.59 20.63 11.58
C SER A 304 -21.87 19.64 12.73
N ASP A 305 -22.19 18.37 12.50
CA ASP A 305 -22.93 17.59 13.51
C ASP A 305 -22.31 16.23 13.89
N GLN A 306 -21.07 15.92 13.49
CA GLN A 306 -20.35 14.75 14.04
C GLN A 306 -18.90 15.08 14.41
N GLN A 307 -18.67 15.16 15.73
CA GLN A 307 -17.35 15.18 16.36
C GLN A 307 -16.49 14.01 15.88
N GLY A 308 -15.30 14.35 15.43
CA GLY A 308 -14.15 13.46 15.37
C GLY A 308 -13.00 14.27 14.81
N GLU A 309 -11.97 14.53 15.61
CA GLU A 309 -10.69 15.01 15.07
C GLU A 309 -10.24 14.02 13.99
N ARG A 310 -10.41 14.38 12.72
CA ARG A 310 -9.81 13.64 11.61
C ARG A 310 -8.58 14.41 11.18
N TYR A 311 -7.46 13.71 11.16
CA TYR A 311 -6.13 14.32 11.19
C TYR A 311 -5.88 15.09 9.91
N LEU A 312 -5.47 16.33 10.07
CA LEU A 312 -4.78 17.03 9.02
C LEU A 312 -3.28 16.90 9.26
N MET A 313 -2.60 16.04 8.51
CA MET A 313 -1.15 16.09 8.43
C MET A 313 -0.73 17.38 7.68
N PRO A 314 0.36 18.04 8.10
CA PRO A 314 0.84 19.26 7.45
C PRO A 314 1.02 19.11 5.94
N GLY A 315 0.61 20.11 5.16
CA GLY A 315 0.82 20.16 3.71
C GLY A 315 -0.21 19.40 2.87
N VAL A 316 -1.09 18.59 3.48
CA VAL A 316 -2.10 17.81 2.73
C VAL A 316 -3.23 18.70 2.21
N LYS A 317 -3.66 19.71 2.99
CA LYS A 317 -4.72 20.65 2.56
C LYS A 317 -4.26 21.54 1.41
N GLU A 318 -2.97 21.85 1.38
CA GLU A 318 -2.33 22.73 0.40
C GLU A 318 -1.91 22.00 -0.88
N ALA A 319 -2.13 20.68 -0.96
CA ALA A 319 -1.83 19.89 -2.15
C ALA A 319 -2.71 20.30 -3.33
N ASP A 320 -2.11 20.32 -4.53
CA ASP A 320 -2.83 20.51 -5.78
C ASP A 320 -3.48 19.20 -6.21
N TRP A 321 -4.72 19.01 -5.77
CA TRP A 321 -5.51 17.81 -6.07
C TRP A 321 -5.84 17.66 -7.57
N SER A 322 -5.72 18.72 -8.38
CA SER A 322 -5.96 18.62 -9.82
C SER A 322 -4.95 17.70 -10.52
N VAL A 323 -3.72 17.62 -10.00
CA VAL A 323 -2.67 16.72 -10.50
C VAL A 323 -3.06 15.25 -10.37
N PHE A 324 -3.89 14.92 -9.37
CA PHE A 324 -4.32 13.54 -9.10
C PHE A 324 -5.67 13.19 -9.71
N HIS A 325 -6.25 14.04 -10.55
CA HIS A 325 -7.57 13.80 -11.15
C HIS A 325 -7.64 12.45 -11.87
N GLU A 326 -6.73 12.24 -12.83
CA GLU A 326 -6.69 10.97 -13.58
C GLU A 326 -6.25 9.80 -12.70
N LEU A 327 -5.30 10.03 -11.79
CA LEU A 327 -4.81 9.01 -10.85
C LEU A 327 -5.97 8.43 -10.01
N ILE A 328 -6.75 9.31 -9.38
CA ILE A 328 -7.86 8.92 -8.49
C ILE A 328 -9.04 8.40 -9.32
N SER A 329 -9.33 9.02 -10.46
CA SER A 329 -10.51 8.65 -11.26
C SER A 329 -10.32 7.32 -12.01
N CYS A 330 -9.12 7.01 -12.49
CA CYS A 330 -8.92 5.92 -13.45
C CYS A 330 -8.15 4.71 -12.88
N PHE A 331 -7.61 4.81 -11.65
CA PHE A 331 -6.74 3.76 -11.06
C PHE A 331 -7.12 3.37 -9.65
N SER A 332 -8.18 3.96 -9.09
CA SER A 332 -8.63 3.68 -7.74
C SER A 332 -9.41 2.35 -7.66
N ASN A 333 -8.74 1.23 -7.98
CA ASN A 333 -9.26 -0.14 -7.90
C ASN A 333 -9.69 -0.57 -6.48
N MET A 334 -9.25 0.18 -5.46
CA MET A 334 -9.62 -0.01 -4.05
C MET A 334 -10.43 1.17 -3.48
N GLY A 335 -10.96 2.02 -4.37
CA GLY A 335 -11.62 3.28 -4.02
C GLY A 335 -13.05 3.17 -3.52
N TRP A 336 -13.44 4.22 -2.80
CA TRP A 336 -14.83 4.55 -2.55
C TRP A 336 -15.26 5.58 -3.60
N PRO A 337 -16.40 5.42 -4.29
CA PRO A 337 -16.92 6.40 -5.26
C PRO A 337 -16.90 7.83 -4.71
N ASN A 338 -17.13 7.94 -3.40
CA ASN A 338 -17.08 9.16 -2.62
C ASN A 338 -15.82 10.00 -2.88
N TYR A 339 -14.64 9.41 -3.15
CA TYR A 339 -13.44 10.21 -3.42
C TYR A 339 -13.62 11.06 -4.68
N MET A 340 -14.11 10.48 -5.76
CA MET A 340 -14.35 11.20 -7.01
C MET A 340 -15.54 12.16 -6.88
N GLU A 341 -16.59 11.75 -6.18
CA GLU A 341 -17.75 12.61 -5.89
C GLU A 341 -17.33 13.87 -5.13
N ILE A 342 -16.55 13.69 -4.06
CA ILE A 342 -16.11 14.78 -3.19
C ILE A 342 -15.06 15.66 -3.87
N LEU A 343 -14.09 15.06 -4.55
CA LEU A 343 -12.97 15.79 -5.14
C LEU A 343 -13.32 16.51 -6.44
N TYR A 344 -14.12 15.86 -7.27
CA TYR A 344 -14.28 16.25 -8.67
C TYR A 344 -15.75 16.42 -9.07
N GLY A 345 -16.68 16.29 -8.13
CA GLY A 345 -18.11 16.41 -8.40
C GLY A 345 -18.63 15.34 -9.37
N THR A 346 -17.94 14.21 -9.49
CA THR A 346 -18.34 13.14 -10.42
C THR A 346 -19.65 12.51 -9.94
N ASP A 347 -20.59 12.28 -10.86
CA ASP A 347 -21.82 11.57 -10.54
C ASP A 347 -21.51 10.16 -9.99
N HIS A 348 -22.30 9.74 -9.00
CA HIS A 348 -22.08 8.47 -8.30
C HIS A 348 -22.03 7.27 -9.25
N LYS A 349 -22.90 7.21 -10.27
CA LYS A 349 -22.93 6.09 -11.22
C LYS A 349 -21.69 6.08 -12.10
N VAL A 350 -21.21 7.24 -12.52
CA VAL A 350 -19.96 7.37 -13.27
C VAL A 350 -18.79 6.92 -12.38
N ALA A 351 -18.71 7.42 -11.15
CA ALA A 351 -17.66 7.06 -10.19
C ALA A 351 -17.61 5.54 -9.93
N VAL A 352 -18.79 4.91 -9.73
CA VAL A 352 -18.91 3.44 -9.61
C VAL A 352 -18.38 2.76 -10.88
N SER A 353 -18.79 3.20 -12.07
CA SER A 353 -18.34 2.60 -13.32
C SER A 353 -16.82 2.67 -13.51
N TYR A 354 -16.20 3.78 -13.11
CA TYR A 354 -14.76 4.00 -13.19
C TYR A 354 -14.00 3.07 -12.24
N ILE A 355 -14.49 2.88 -11.02
CA ILE A 355 -13.92 1.93 -10.05
C ILE A 355 -14.01 0.51 -10.59
N ILE A 356 -15.15 0.11 -11.18
CA ILE A 356 -15.26 -1.22 -11.80
C ILE A 356 -14.28 -1.38 -12.96
N LEU A 357 -14.21 -0.41 -13.87
CA LEU A 357 -13.27 -0.46 -15.00
C LEU A 357 -11.82 -0.56 -14.52
N SER A 358 -11.46 0.22 -13.49
CA SER A 358 -10.13 0.15 -12.87
C SER A 358 -9.85 -1.23 -12.27
N ASP A 359 -10.80 -1.82 -11.53
CA ASP A 359 -10.68 -3.19 -11.01
C ASP A 359 -10.50 -4.23 -12.13
N LEU A 360 -11.23 -4.11 -13.24
CA LEU A 360 -11.08 -5.00 -14.40
C LEU A 360 -9.72 -4.86 -15.06
N TYR A 361 -9.22 -3.64 -15.27
CA TYR A 361 -7.86 -3.41 -15.78
C TYR A 361 -6.79 -3.95 -14.84
N ALA A 362 -6.98 -3.74 -13.53
CA ALA A 362 -6.14 -4.24 -12.47
C ALA A 362 -6.04 -5.77 -12.54
N ARG A 363 -7.17 -6.49 -12.50
CA ARG A 363 -7.23 -7.96 -12.63
C ARG A 363 -6.55 -8.50 -13.89
N ARG A 364 -6.55 -7.76 -14.99
CA ARG A 364 -5.87 -8.17 -16.25
C ARG A 364 -4.39 -7.86 -16.25
N SER A 365 -3.98 -6.82 -15.53
CA SER A 365 -2.59 -6.42 -15.39
C SER A 365 -1.83 -7.30 -14.39
N PHE A 366 -2.54 -8.14 -13.62
CA PHE A 366 -1.96 -9.01 -12.60
C PHE A 366 -2.14 -10.48 -12.99
N ASN A 367 -1.02 -11.17 -13.24
CA ASN A 367 -1.00 -12.62 -13.36
C ASN A 367 0.05 -13.20 -12.40
N ALA A 368 -0.05 -14.50 -12.11
CA ALA A 368 0.88 -15.16 -11.19
C ALA A 368 2.35 -15.01 -11.64
N GLU A 369 2.60 -15.08 -12.95
CA GLU A 369 3.94 -14.92 -13.54
C GLU A 369 4.56 -13.55 -13.26
N SER A 370 3.75 -12.51 -13.04
CA SER A 370 4.22 -11.17 -12.71
C SER A 370 4.95 -11.11 -11.37
N TYR A 371 4.75 -12.07 -10.47
CA TYR A 371 5.38 -12.11 -9.14
C TYR A 371 6.48 -13.17 -9.02
N ASP A 372 6.60 -14.09 -9.99
CA ASP A 372 7.76 -14.99 -10.10
C ASP A 372 9.08 -14.18 -10.26
N PHE A 373 8.99 -12.92 -10.69
CA PHE A 373 10.12 -12.02 -10.83
C PHE A 373 10.75 -11.54 -9.51
N ILE A 374 10.11 -11.73 -8.34
CA ILE A 374 10.71 -11.30 -7.07
C ILE A 374 12.06 -12.01 -6.81
N GLU A 375 12.26 -13.22 -7.35
CA GLU A 375 13.53 -13.94 -7.23
C GLU A 375 14.70 -13.19 -7.89
N LYS A 376 14.43 -12.49 -8.99
CA LYS A 376 15.41 -11.66 -9.67
C LYS A 376 15.82 -10.48 -8.79
N ASP A 377 14.84 -9.80 -8.17
CA ASP A 377 15.11 -8.67 -7.28
C ASP A 377 15.88 -9.11 -6.02
N ILE A 378 15.55 -10.29 -5.47
CA ILE A 378 16.30 -10.89 -4.37
C ILE A 378 17.73 -11.20 -4.80
N ALA A 379 17.94 -11.73 -6.00
CA ALA A 379 19.28 -12.03 -6.53
C ALA A 379 20.10 -10.76 -6.75
N GLU A 380 19.49 -9.71 -7.34
CA GLU A 380 20.11 -8.40 -7.52
C GLU A 380 20.50 -7.77 -6.18
N TYR A 381 19.58 -7.74 -5.22
CA TYR A 381 19.84 -7.28 -3.86
C TYR A 381 20.97 -8.07 -3.20
N THR A 382 20.90 -9.40 -3.22
CA THR A 382 21.89 -10.27 -2.59
C THR A 382 23.27 -10.15 -3.24
N SER A 383 23.33 -9.89 -4.56
CA SER A 383 24.60 -9.60 -5.24
C SER A 383 25.25 -8.31 -4.74
N CYS A 384 24.45 -7.32 -4.30
CA CYS A 384 24.96 -6.11 -3.68
C CYS A 384 25.53 -6.33 -2.27
N LEU A 385 25.21 -7.46 -1.62
CA LEU A 385 25.63 -7.82 -0.26
C LEU A 385 26.88 -8.72 -0.19
N ASN A 386 27.63 -8.86 -1.29
CA ASN A 386 28.72 -9.84 -1.46
C ASN A 386 28.24 -11.31 -1.44
N GLY A 387 27.00 -11.55 -1.89
CA GLY A 387 26.44 -12.89 -2.06
C GLY A 387 25.48 -13.30 -0.95
N LYS A 388 24.85 -14.47 -1.12
CA LYS A 388 23.80 -14.96 -0.22
C LYS A 388 24.39 -15.51 1.08
N TYR A 389 23.74 -15.23 2.21
CA TYR A 389 24.01 -15.97 3.43
C TYR A 389 23.69 -17.46 3.24
N THR A 390 24.68 -18.33 3.49
CA THR A 390 24.52 -19.78 3.33
C THR A 390 24.59 -20.54 4.66
N SER A 391 25.41 -20.09 5.62
CA SER A 391 25.56 -20.70 6.94
C SER A 391 26.41 -19.81 7.86
N GLY A 392 26.39 -20.07 9.18
CA GLY A 392 27.23 -19.40 10.16
C GLY A 392 26.46 -18.45 11.09
N ASN A 393 27.12 -17.39 11.55
CA ASN A 393 26.47 -16.38 12.39
C ASN A 393 25.89 -15.27 11.51
N PHE A 394 24.55 -15.14 11.51
CA PHE A 394 23.85 -14.20 10.64
C PHE A 394 24.18 -12.73 10.96
N LEU A 395 24.29 -12.38 12.25
CA LEU A 395 24.68 -11.03 12.66
C LEU A 395 26.06 -10.65 12.14
N GLU A 396 27.04 -11.56 12.25
CA GLU A 396 28.39 -11.35 11.73
C GLU A 396 28.42 -11.28 10.20
N TYR A 397 27.57 -12.05 9.51
CA TYR A 397 27.38 -11.92 8.07
C TYR A 397 26.92 -10.51 7.70
N LEU A 398 25.83 -10.02 8.33
CA LEU A 398 25.29 -8.68 8.04
C LEU A 398 26.31 -7.57 8.31
N LYS A 399 27.04 -7.68 9.43
CA LYS A 399 28.10 -6.71 9.80
C LYS A 399 29.25 -6.65 8.79
N LYS A 400 29.55 -7.76 8.11
CA LYS A 400 30.62 -7.86 7.11
C LYS A 400 30.20 -7.47 5.70
N THR A 401 28.91 -7.31 5.42
CA THR A 401 28.44 -6.80 4.12
C THR A 401 28.92 -5.37 3.87
N ASP A 402 29.15 -5.00 2.61
CA ASP A 402 29.60 -3.66 2.24
C ASP A 402 28.61 -2.57 2.67
N ASN A 403 29.08 -1.34 2.91
CA ASN A 403 28.22 -0.17 3.18
C ASN A 403 27.48 0.36 1.93
N ARG A 404 27.37 -0.41 0.85
CA ARG A 404 26.63 0.01 -0.34
C ARG A 404 25.14 0.07 -0.02
N HIS A 405 24.50 1.19 -0.35
CA HIS A 405 23.05 1.33 -0.27
C HIS A 405 22.42 0.72 -1.52
N TYR A 406 21.35 -0.06 -1.36
CA TYR A 406 20.64 -0.63 -2.50
C TYR A 406 19.59 0.31 -3.10
N PHE A 407 18.92 1.11 -2.27
CA PHE A 407 17.83 2.01 -2.65
C PHE A 407 18.25 3.48 -2.68
#